data_AF-A0AAJ4XLD3-F1
#
_entry.id   AF-A0AAJ4XLD3-F1
#
_cell.length_a   1.000
_cell.length_b   1.000
_cell.length_c   1.000
_cell.angle_alpha   90.00
_cell.angle_beta   90.00
_cell.angle_gamma   90.00
#
_symmetry.space_group_name_H-M   'P 1'
#
loop_
_entity.id
_entity.type
_entity.pdbx_description
1 polymer ?
#
loop_
_entity_poly.entity_id
_entity_poly.type
_entity_poly.pdbx_seq_one_letter_code
_entity_poly.pdbx_strand_id
1 'polypeptide(L)'
;MTDWSSPVVIGQGFYAATALMWLCIGIYAYDTLQYLPFDLSILLGQRQRRWPQLPYLFSKLCMWSYLITNIVFVLTNTEINCNGTLQAVEMQMGWIATSSSVLLAFRAVCVYTGKARTVVSVVLTIMTLGLLAAWMEGVKDAGAGWISKGGNPWQDGACSFTFMSKQYAIKYIVTIVFDFVVMMMTIVGVIRMNGGSRIGQVLVKQGLQYFLATFLINALVAGLTLANLNPVMSLIGAIPSATVCVMCSTRLYVHLAEEAKPKLDGVNSSQLGSSFSGSGAEKIARFFKRSSHKPNQAHPSYALGATSINTLSTCTNDMNLSYTVKNGSHSPVDAKSFATGSHDDLEAQQRGHKPFVNIVEEKMVVREEMPEHLVGVLSEHRDQSTDLGDHPYVTNGVKGHFPRLSKS
;
A
#
# COMPACT_ATOMS: atom_id res chain seq x y z
N MET A 1 -1.27 -38.30 10.30
CA MET A 1 -1.47 -36.99 9.61
C MET A 1 -2.45 -36.19 10.45
N THR A 2 -2.18 -34.90 10.69
CA THR A 2 -3.09 -34.02 11.45
C THR A 2 -4.36 -33.77 10.64
N ASP A 3 -5.53 -33.94 11.25
CA ASP A 3 -6.81 -33.61 10.62
C ASP A 3 -7.07 -32.10 10.71
N TRP A 4 -6.81 -31.39 9.60
CA TRP A 4 -7.00 -29.95 9.46
C TRP A 4 -8.47 -29.50 9.41
N SER A 5 -9.39 -30.46 9.27
CA SER A 5 -10.84 -30.23 9.27
C SER A 5 -11.48 -30.48 10.63
N SER A 6 -10.70 -30.95 11.62
CA SER A 6 -11.21 -31.12 12.97
C SER A 6 -11.61 -29.76 13.58
N PRO A 7 -12.78 -29.65 14.24
CA PRO A 7 -13.31 -28.37 14.75
C PRO A 7 -12.35 -27.68 15.73
N VAL A 8 -11.55 -28.47 16.47
CA VAL A 8 -10.53 -27.96 17.39
C VAL A 8 -9.44 -27.20 16.63
N VAL A 9 -8.93 -27.74 15.51
CA VAL A 9 -7.89 -27.09 14.70
C VAL A 9 -8.45 -25.85 14.00
N ILE A 10 -9.70 -25.88 13.55
CA ILE A 10 -10.37 -24.71 12.97
C ILE A 10 -10.46 -23.58 14.01
N GLY A 11 -10.91 -23.90 15.21
CA GLY A 11 -11.01 -22.94 16.32
C GLY A 11 -9.66 -22.32 16.66
N GLN A 12 -8.61 -23.15 16.81
CA GLN A 12 -7.25 -22.66 17.03
C GLN A 12 -6.75 -21.75 15.89
N GLY A 13 -7.01 -22.13 14.64
CA GLY A 13 -6.69 -21.30 13.48
C GLY A 13 -7.40 -19.95 13.49
N PHE A 14 -8.66 -19.93 13.93
CA PHE A 14 -9.45 -18.70 14.03
C PHE A 14 -8.93 -17.77 15.13
N TYR A 15 -8.55 -18.31 16.30
CA TYR A 15 -7.89 -17.53 17.37
C TYR A 15 -6.55 -16.95 16.89
N ALA A 16 -5.73 -17.76 16.20
CA ALA A 16 -4.47 -17.28 15.64
C ALA A 16 -4.68 -16.18 14.59
N ALA A 17 -5.66 -16.33 13.69
CA ALA A 17 -6.03 -15.33 12.70
C ALA A 17 -6.50 -14.02 13.35
N THR A 18 -7.31 -14.12 14.41
CA THR A 18 -7.81 -12.97 15.17
C THR A 18 -6.67 -12.23 15.87
N ALA A 19 -5.74 -12.95 16.52
CA ALA A 19 -4.57 -12.36 17.15
C ALA A 19 -3.69 -11.63 16.11
N LEU A 20 -3.49 -12.25 14.94
CA LEU A 20 -2.72 -11.68 13.84
C LEU A 20 -3.40 -10.43 13.27
N MET A 21 -4.73 -10.42 13.17
CA MET A 21 -5.50 -9.24 12.79
C MET A 21 -5.26 -8.07 13.76
N TRP A 22 -5.33 -8.30 15.07
CA TRP A 22 -5.07 -7.26 16.08
C TRP A 22 -3.64 -6.72 16.01
N LEU A 23 -2.66 -7.59 15.76
CA LEU A 23 -1.28 -7.18 15.50
C LEU A 23 -1.19 -6.27 14.26
N CYS A 24 -1.81 -6.66 13.15
CA CYS A 24 -1.86 -5.87 11.93
C CYS A 24 -2.54 -4.51 12.13
N ILE A 25 -3.62 -4.45 12.92
CA ILE A 25 -4.30 -3.19 13.29
C ILE A 25 -3.34 -2.30 14.06
N GLY A 26 -2.64 -2.81 15.07
CA GLY A 26 -1.70 -2.04 15.88
C GLY A 26 -0.53 -1.49 15.04
N ILE A 27 0.07 -2.32 14.19
CA ILE A 27 1.17 -1.92 13.31
C ILE A 27 0.70 -0.85 12.31
N TYR A 28 -0.48 -1.03 11.70
CA TYR A 28 -1.01 -0.07 10.74
C TYR A 28 -1.46 1.25 11.38
N ALA A 29 -2.01 1.19 12.59
CA ALA A 29 -2.33 2.39 13.38
C ALA A 29 -1.06 3.19 13.69
N TYR A 30 0.00 2.51 14.14
CA TYR A 30 1.30 3.15 14.37
C TYR A 30 1.85 3.81 13.10
N ASP A 31 1.80 3.12 11.96
CA ASP A 31 2.22 3.67 10.66
C ASP A 31 1.39 4.90 10.27
N THR A 32 0.07 4.83 10.45
CA THR A 32 -0.83 5.95 10.16
C THR A 32 -0.50 7.16 11.03
N LEU A 33 -0.22 6.98 12.32
CA LEU A 33 0.16 8.06 13.23
C LEU A 33 1.50 8.70 12.83
N GLN A 34 2.48 7.89 12.43
CA GLN A 34 3.80 8.38 12.01
C GLN A 34 3.71 9.27 10.76
N TYR A 35 2.82 8.93 9.81
CA TYR A 35 2.63 9.69 8.57
C TYR A 35 1.43 10.64 8.59
N LEU A 36 0.73 10.76 9.72
CA LEU A 36 -0.41 11.67 9.89
C LEU A 36 -0.11 13.13 9.50
N PRO A 37 1.02 13.77 9.88
CA PRO A 37 1.30 15.15 9.47
C PRO A 37 1.45 15.27 7.93
N PHE A 38 1.99 14.24 7.28
CA PHE A 38 2.08 14.18 5.83
C PHE A 38 0.68 14.09 5.21
N ASP A 39 -0.18 13.22 5.73
CA ASP A 39 -1.54 13.01 5.24
C ASP A 39 -2.42 14.25 5.43
N LEU A 40 -2.35 14.88 6.61
CA LEU A 40 -3.02 16.14 6.89
C LEU A 40 -2.55 17.25 5.97
N SER A 41 -1.25 17.32 5.63
CA SER A 41 -0.76 18.31 4.67
C SER A 41 -1.34 18.14 3.25
N ILE A 42 -1.73 16.92 2.87
CA ILE A 42 -2.42 16.63 1.60
C ILE A 42 -3.91 17.00 1.72
N LEU A 43 -4.57 16.58 2.80
CA LEU A 43 -6.00 16.85 3.03
C LEU A 43 -6.31 18.34 3.18
N LEU A 44 -5.48 19.07 3.93
CA LEU A 44 -5.58 20.51 4.12
C LEU A 44 -5.19 21.32 2.87
N GLY A 45 -4.76 20.65 1.79
CA GLY A 45 -4.40 21.31 0.54
C GLY A 45 -3.11 22.16 0.62
N GLN A 46 -2.31 21.99 1.67
CA GLN A 46 -1.01 22.67 1.80
C GLN A 46 -0.02 22.21 0.71
N ARG A 47 -0.21 21.00 0.16
CA ARG A 47 0.51 20.49 -1.00
C ARG A 47 -0.33 20.59 -2.26
N GLN A 48 0.31 20.91 -3.38
CA GLN A 48 -0.34 20.90 -4.69
C GLN A 48 -0.96 19.52 -4.96
N ARG A 49 -2.24 19.51 -5.39
CA ARG A 49 -2.97 18.30 -5.75
C ARG A 49 -2.30 17.64 -6.96
N ARG A 50 -1.73 16.46 -6.74
CA ARG A 50 -1.09 15.64 -7.79
C ARG A 50 -1.87 14.34 -7.95
N TRP A 51 -2.02 13.88 -9.20
CA TRP A 51 -2.73 12.64 -9.52
C TRP A 51 -2.34 11.41 -8.67
N PRO A 52 -1.05 11.15 -8.36
CA PRO A 52 -0.66 10.01 -7.53
C PRO A 52 -1.12 10.08 -6.07
N GLN A 53 -1.52 11.26 -5.56
CA GLN A 53 -2.04 11.40 -4.19
C GLN A 53 -3.40 10.73 -4.01
N LEU A 54 -4.16 10.57 -5.11
CA LEU A 54 -5.51 10.01 -5.06
C LEU A 54 -5.49 8.51 -4.72
N PRO A 55 -4.75 7.63 -5.41
CA PRO A 55 -4.64 6.23 -5.00
C PRO A 55 -3.92 6.06 -3.67
N TYR A 56 -3.03 6.98 -3.30
CA TYR A 56 -2.40 6.99 -1.97
C TYR A 56 -3.46 7.14 -0.87
N LEU A 57 -4.27 8.21 -0.90
CA LEU A 57 -5.31 8.42 0.10
C LEU A 57 -6.39 7.33 0.03
N PHE A 58 -6.76 6.92 -1.18
CA PHE A 58 -7.75 5.86 -1.39
C PHE A 58 -7.30 4.53 -0.77
N SER A 59 -6.04 4.12 -0.95
CA SER A 59 -5.51 2.90 -0.33
C SER A 59 -5.60 2.93 1.20
N LYS A 60 -5.29 4.09 1.83
CA LYS A 60 -5.39 4.25 3.28
C LYS A 60 -6.83 4.20 3.79
N LEU A 61 -7.76 4.85 3.07
CA LEU A 61 -9.18 4.84 3.41
C LEU A 61 -9.77 3.43 3.27
N CYS A 62 -9.44 2.72 2.19
CA CYS A 62 -9.85 1.33 1.98
C CYS A 62 -9.26 0.40 3.04
N MET A 63 -8.02 0.62 3.48
CA MET A 63 -7.41 -0.18 4.55
C MET A 63 -8.11 0.02 5.90
N TRP A 64 -8.45 1.27 6.27
CA TRP A 64 -9.21 1.52 7.49
C TRP A 64 -10.62 0.93 7.43
N SER A 65 -11.33 1.08 6.31
CA SER A 65 -12.64 0.45 6.15
C SER A 65 -12.53 -1.08 6.19
N TYR A 66 -11.51 -1.67 5.57
CA TYR A 66 -11.20 -3.09 5.63
C TYR A 66 -10.99 -3.59 7.06
N LEU A 67 -10.15 -2.92 7.85
CA LEU A 67 -9.91 -3.31 9.24
C LEU A 67 -11.18 -3.21 10.08
N ILE A 68 -11.98 -2.14 9.92
CA ILE A 68 -13.25 -1.96 10.63
C ILE A 68 -14.23 -3.09 10.25
N THR A 69 -14.37 -3.41 8.97
CA THR A 69 -15.27 -4.48 8.53
C THR A 69 -14.82 -5.85 9.04
N ASN A 70 -13.51 -6.13 9.11
CA ASN A 70 -12.99 -7.36 9.72
C ASN A 70 -13.25 -7.42 11.24
N ILE A 71 -13.10 -6.29 11.96
CA ILE A 71 -13.46 -6.22 13.38
C ILE A 71 -14.94 -6.54 13.58
N VAL A 72 -15.83 -5.97 12.75
CA VAL A 72 -17.27 -6.27 12.81
C VAL A 72 -17.52 -7.75 12.50
N PHE A 73 -16.84 -8.32 11.51
CA PHE A 73 -16.98 -9.74 11.15
C PHE A 73 -16.59 -10.67 12.30
N VAL A 74 -15.54 -10.35 13.06
CA VAL A 74 -15.03 -11.18 14.16
C VAL A 74 -15.76 -10.94 15.49
N LEU A 75 -16.20 -9.71 15.76
CA LEU A 75 -16.81 -9.32 17.05
C LEU A 75 -18.34 -9.29 17.04
N THR A 76 -19.00 -9.59 15.91
CA THR A 76 -20.46 -9.61 15.85
C THR A 76 -21.04 -10.65 16.80
N ASN A 77 -22.02 -10.24 17.60
CA ASN A 77 -22.76 -11.12 18.51
C ASN A 77 -24.21 -11.34 18.05
N THR A 78 -24.68 -10.53 17.11
CA THR A 78 -26.04 -10.56 16.58
C THR A 78 -26.04 -11.12 15.17
N GLU A 79 -27.16 -11.71 14.76
CA GLU A 79 -27.34 -12.24 13.41
C GLU A 79 -27.11 -11.15 12.35
N ILE A 80 -26.05 -11.32 11.56
CA ILE A 80 -25.72 -10.47 10.41
C ILE A 80 -25.60 -11.32 9.16
N ASN A 81 -25.72 -10.69 7.99
CA ASN A 81 -25.46 -11.36 6.73
C ASN A 81 -23.94 -11.58 6.54
N CYS A 82 -23.40 -12.65 7.15
CA CYS A 82 -21.96 -12.98 7.11
C CYS A 82 -21.41 -13.05 5.68
N ASN A 83 -22.21 -13.57 4.74
CA ASN A 83 -21.81 -13.68 3.35
C ASN A 83 -21.64 -12.28 2.71
N GLY A 84 -22.59 -11.37 2.96
CA GLY A 84 -22.50 -9.99 2.50
C GLY A 84 -21.32 -9.24 3.11
N THR A 85 -21.07 -9.42 4.42
CA THR A 85 -19.91 -8.83 5.10
C THR A 85 -18.60 -9.37 4.53
N LEU A 86 -18.50 -10.68 4.29
CA LEU A 86 -17.30 -11.28 3.69
C LEU A 86 -17.06 -10.77 2.26
N GLN A 87 -18.10 -10.66 1.45
CA GLN A 87 -17.99 -10.08 0.11
C GLN A 87 -17.51 -8.62 0.15
N ALA A 88 -17.95 -7.83 1.13
CA ALA A 88 -17.47 -6.47 1.34
C ALA A 88 -15.97 -6.45 1.72
N VAL A 89 -15.54 -7.35 2.61
CA VAL A 89 -14.13 -7.53 2.99
C VAL A 89 -13.27 -7.89 1.77
N GLU A 90 -13.72 -8.81 0.93
CA GLU A 90 -13.02 -9.22 -0.28
C GLU A 90 -12.96 -8.11 -1.34
N MET A 91 -14.04 -7.33 -1.48
CA MET A 91 -14.06 -6.17 -2.38
C MET A 91 -13.08 -5.08 -1.92
N GLN A 92 -13.05 -4.79 -0.61
CA GLN A 92 -12.11 -3.85 -0.01
C GLN A 92 -10.65 -4.31 -0.19
N MET A 93 -10.38 -5.60 -0.02
CA MET A 93 -9.07 -6.19 -0.33
C MET A 93 -8.67 -5.95 -1.79
N GLY A 94 -9.60 -6.15 -2.73
CA GLY A 94 -9.36 -5.88 -4.15
C GLY A 94 -9.02 -4.42 -4.43
N TRP A 95 -9.70 -3.47 -3.78
CA TRP A 95 -9.36 -2.05 -3.87
C TRP A 95 -7.99 -1.72 -3.26
N ILE A 96 -7.64 -2.34 -2.15
CA ILE A 96 -6.33 -2.20 -1.51
C ILE A 96 -5.22 -2.72 -2.43
N ALA A 97 -5.36 -3.93 -2.96
CA ALA A 97 -4.38 -4.56 -3.83
C ALA A 97 -4.17 -3.75 -5.11
N THR A 98 -5.26 -3.33 -5.76
CA THR A 98 -5.21 -2.55 -6.99
C THR A 98 -4.63 -1.15 -6.78
N SER A 99 -5.02 -0.44 -5.72
CA SER A 99 -4.48 0.90 -5.43
C SER A 99 -3.00 0.87 -5.06
N SER A 100 -2.56 -0.11 -4.27
CA SER A 100 -1.15 -0.33 -3.95
C SER A 100 -0.32 -0.63 -5.21
N SER A 101 -0.86 -1.47 -6.08
CA SER A 101 -0.28 -1.82 -7.39
C SER A 101 -0.16 -0.62 -8.32
N VAL A 102 -1.17 0.27 -8.33
CA VAL A 102 -1.15 1.52 -9.11
C VAL A 102 -0.06 2.48 -8.63
N LEU A 103 0.19 2.58 -7.32
CA LEU A 103 1.28 3.41 -6.79
C LEU A 103 2.65 2.93 -7.29
N LEU A 104 2.86 1.61 -7.35
CA LEU A 104 4.06 1.01 -7.94
C LEU A 104 4.12 1.29 -9.46
N ALA A 105 3.01 1.12 -10.17
CA ALA A 105 2.93 1.38 -11.61
C ALA A 105 3.26 2.84 -11.95
N PHE A 106 2.80 3.81 -11.16
CA PHE A 106 3.13 5.22 -11.38
C PHE A 106 4.62 5.49 -11.29
N ARG A 107 5.33 4.83 -10.35
CA ARG A 107 6.79 4.93 -10.27
C ARG A 107 7.42 4.45 -11.56
N ALA A 108 7.01 3.29 -12.08
CA ALA A 108 7.52 2.76 -13.34
C ALA A 108 7.29 3.75 -14.49
N VAL A 109 6.09 4.32 -14.62
CA VAL A 109 5.76 5.32 -15.66
C VAL A 109 6.64 6.56 -15.58
N CYS A 110 7.01 7.02 -14.38
CA CYS A 110 7.84 8.21 -14.19
C CYS A 110 9.27 8.05 -14.72
N VAL A 111 9.77 6.82 -14.79
CA VAL A 111 11.11 6.51 -15.31
C VAL A 111 11.16 6.69 -16.84
N TYR A 112 10.06 6.44 -17.54
CA TYR A 112 10.02 6.57 -19.00
C TYR A 112 9.76 8.01 -19.44
N THR A 113 10.34 8.40 -20.57
CA THR A 113 10.13 9.73 -21.18
C THR A 113 9.75 9.64 -22.66
N GLY A 114 9.07 10.68 -23.16
CA GLY A 114 8.65 10.75 -24.57
C GLY A 114 7.62 9.69 -24.95
N LYS A 115 7.70 9.18 -26.17
CA LYS A 115 6.75 8.19 -26.72
C LYS A 115 6.71 6.88 -25.91
N ALA A 116 7.86 6.45 -25.36
CA ALA A 116 7.94 5.24 -24.54
C ALA A 116 7.09 5.35 -23.26
N ARG A 117 6.98 6.55 -22.68
CA ARG A 117 6.14 6.77 -21.49
C ARG A 117 4.67 6.52 -21.79
N THR A 118 4.18 6.98 -22.94
CA THR A 118 2.77 6.77 -23.33
C THR A 118 2.49 5.29 -23.52
N VAL A 119 3.38 4.56 -24.19
CA VAL A 119 3.25 3.11 -24.39
C VAL A 119 3.24 2.36 -23.05
N VAL A 120 4.22 2.63 -22.18
CA VAL A 120 4.31 1.99 -20.85
C VAL A 120 3.08 2.33 -20.00
N SER A 121 2.62 3.58 -20.01
CA SER A 121 1.43 4.00 -19.28
C SER A 121 0.17 3.27 -19.78
N VAL A 122 -0.01 3.14 -21.09
CA VAL A 122 -1.18 2.44 -21.66
C VAL A 122 -1.16 0.96 -21.29
N VAL A 123 0.00 0.30 -21.42
CA VAL A 123 0.16 -1.12 -21.04
C VAL A 123 -0.15 -1.33 -19.55
N LEU A 124 0.41 -0.51 -18.67
CA LEU A 124 0.18 -0.63 -17.23
C LEU A 124 -1.27 -0.32 -16.84
N THR A 125 -1.94 0.62 -17.51
CA THR A 125 -3.37 0.86 -17.29
C THR A 125 -4.20 -0.36 -17.69
N ILE A 126 -3.95 -0.98 -18.84
CA ILE A 126 -4.67 -2.19 -19.27
C ILE A 126 -4.45 -3.33 -18.27
N MET A 127 -3.20 -3.55 -17.84
CA MET A 127 -2.90 -4.57 -16.83
C MET A 127 -3.56 -4.28 -15.48
N THR A 128 -3.64 -3.00 -15.08
CA THR A 128 -4.31 -2.60 -13.84
C THR A 128 -5.81 -2.90 -13.91
N LEU A 129 -6.45 -2.63 -15.06
CA LEU A 129 -7.86 -2.98 -15.28
C LEU A 129 -8.07 -4.50 -15.24
N GLY A 130 -7.15 -5.28 -15.81
CA GLY A 130 -7.16 -6.74 -15.70
C GLY A 130 -7.01 -7.24 -14.27
N LEU A 131 -6.10 -6.63 -13.49
CA LEU A 131 -5.95 -6.93 -12.07
C LEU A 131 -7.23 -6.64 -11.29
N LEU A 132 -7.84 -5.47 -11.52
CA LEU A 132 -9.10 -5.11 -10.88
C LEU A 132 -10.23 -6.09 -11.25
N ALA A 133 -10.35 -6.46 -12.51
CA ALA A 133 -11.34 -7.44 -12.96
C ALA A 133 -11.15 -8.80 -12.29
N ALA A 134 -9.90 -9.29 -12.22
CA ALA A 134 -9.57 -10.55 -11.53
C ALA A 134 -9.95 -10.52 -10.05
N TRP A 135 -9.71 -9.40 -9.37
CA TRP A 135 -10.10 -9.23 -7.97
C TRP A 135 -11.62 -9.17 -7.78
N MET A 136 -12.34 -8.46 -8.66
CA MET A 136 -13.80 -8.35 -8.56
C MET A 136 -14.52 -9.67 -8.88
N GLU A 137 -14.02 -10.45 -9.82
CA GLU A 137 -14.55 -11.80 -10.10
C GLU A 137 -14.37 -12.73 -8.89
N GLY A 138 -13.20 -12.66 -8.25
CA GLY A 138 -12.87 -13.47 -7.08
C GLY A 138 -13.59 -13.10 -5.78
N VAL A 139 -14.47 -12.09 -5.77
CA VAL A 139 -15.27 -11.72 -4.58
C VAL A 139 -16.25 -12.84 -4.19
N LYS A 140 -16.71 -13.62 -5.18
CA LYS A 140 -17.70 -14.69 -4.97
C LYS A 140 -17.06 -16.04 -4.60
N ASP A 141 -15.73 -16.13 -4.60
CA ASP A 141 -14.98 -17.38 -4.36
C ASP A 141 -14.92 -17.79 -2.88
N ALA A 142 -15.36 -16.92 -1.97
CA ALA A 142 -15.40 -17.14 -0.54
C ALA A 142 -16.83 -16.99 -0.01
N GLY A 143 -17.27 -17.95 0.81
CA GLY A 143 -18.57 -17.91 1.46
C GLY A 143 -18.45 -17.96 2.98
N ALA A 144 -19.36 -17.24 3.65
CA ALA A 144 -19.54 -17.31 5.08
C ALA A 144 -21.01 -17.49 5.44
N GLY A 145 -21.26 -18.17 6.55
CA GLY A 145 -22.58 -18.42 7.11
C GLY A 145 -22.62 -18.09 8.59
N TRP A 146 -23.81 -17.71 9.07
CA TRP A 146 -24.06 -17.54 10.49
C TRP A 146 -24.27 -18.90 11.15
N ILE A 147 -23.53 -19.18 12.22
CA ILE A 147 -23.71 -20.39 13.03
C ILE A 147 -24.33 -19.97 14.36
N SER A 148 -25.61 -20.29 14.55
CA SER A 148 -26.30 -20.07 15.82
C SER A 148 -25.62 -20.87 16.94
N LYS A 149 -25.42 -20.23 18.10
CA LYS A 149 -24.66 -20.80 19.23
C LYS A 149 -23.20 -21.15 18.92
N GLY A 150 -22.66 -20.64 17.81
CA GLY A 150 -21.23 -20.70 17.52
C GLY A 150 -20.48 -19.60 18.28
N GLY A 151 -19.27 -19.90 18.77
CA GLY A 151 -18.42 -18.94 19.48
C GLY A 151 -18.47 -19.10 21.00
N ASN A 152 -18.33 -17.99 21.71
CA ASN A 152 -18.32 -17.99 23.17
C ASN A 152 -19.75 -18.16 23.74
N PRO A 153 -19.91 -18.70 24.97
CA PRO A 153 -21.23 -18.98 25.55
C PRO A 153 -22.13 -17.75 25.77
N TRP A 154 -21.58 -16.54 25.66
CA TRP A 154 -22.30 -15.27 25.75
C TRP A 154 -22.69 -14.66 24.38
N GLN A 155 -22.46 -15.38 23.28
CA GLN A 155 -22.79 -14.92 21.92
C GLN A 155 -23.98 -15.71 21.36
N ASP A 156 -24.91 -15.04 20.67
CA ASP A 156 -26.06 -15.70 20.03
C ASP A 156 -25.62 -16.55 18.82
N GLY A 157 -24.46 -16.23 18.26
CA GLY A 157 -23.78 -16.98 17.21
C GLY A 157 -22.52 -16.27 16.71
N ALA A 158 -21.89 -16.84 15.70
CA ALA A 158 -20.70 -16.29 15.07
C ALA A 158 -20.71 -16.51 13.56
N CYS A 159 -20.05 -15.62 12.82
CA CYS A 159 -19.77 -15.83 11.40
C CYS A 159 -18.63 -16.83 11.23
N SER A 160 -18.84 -17.84 10.40
CA SER A 160 -17.82 -18.81 10.04
C SER A 160 -17.74 -18.99 8.53
N PHE A 161 -16.55 -19.32 8.03
CA PHE A 161 -16.32 -19.61 6.62
C PHE A 161 -16.93 -20.95 6.25
N THR A 162 -17.82 -20.97 5.24
CA THR A 162 -18.54 -22.18 4.82
C THR A 162 -17.88 -22.86 3.64
N PHE A 163 -17.37 -22.08 2.67
CA PHE A 163 -16.67 -22.62 1.52
C PHE A 163 -15.56 -21.67 1.06
N MET A 164 -14.51 -22.23 0.49
CA MET A 164 -13.45 -21.49 -0.19
C MET A 164 -13.03 -22.25 -1.45
N SER A 165 -13.15 -21.59 -2.61
CA SER A 165 -12.73 -22.15 -3.88
C SER A 165 -11.20 -22.09 -4.03
N LYS A 166 -10.60 -23.09 -4.68
CA LYS A 166 -9.17 -23.04 -5.08
C LYS A 166 -8.88 -21.90 -6.06
N GLN A 167 -9.91 -21.41 -6.76
CA GLN A 167 -9.80 -20.26 -7.67
C GLN A 167 -9.42 -18.98 -6.93
N TYR A 168 -9.63 -18.92 -5.61
CA TYR A 168 -9.18 -17.81 -4.76
C TYR A 168 -7.66 -17.56 -4.84
N ALA A 169 -6.85 -18.58 -5.13
CA ALA A 169 -5.40 -18.42 -5.31
C ALA A 169 -5.04 -17.61 -6.58
N ILE A 170 -5.91 -17.62 -7.60
CA ILE A 170 -5.66 -17.00 -8.91
C ILE A 170 -5.43 -15.50 -8.76
N LYS A 171 -6.21 -14.79 -7.93
CA LYS A 171 -6.05 -13.35 -7.74
C LYS A 171 -4.71 -12.97 -7.12
N TYR A 172 -4.17 -13.78 -6.20
CA TYR A 172 -2.85 -13.57 -5.62
C TYR A 172 -1.75 -13.83 -6.66
N ILE A 173 -1.88 -14.89 -7.46
CA ILE A 173 -0.93 -15.17 -8.55
C ILE A 173 -0.93 -14.03 -9.57
N VAL A 174 -2.10 -13.55 -9.98
CA VAL A 174 -2.23 -12.41 -10.91
C VAL A 174 -1.61 -11.15 -10.31
N THR A 175 -1.79 -10.90 -9.01
CA THR A 175 -1.15 -9.77 -8.29
C THR A 175 0.37 -9.89 -8.29
N ILE A 176 0.91 -11.09 -8.00
CA ILE A 176 2.35 -11.36 -8.04
C ILE A 176 2.93 -11.10 -9.44
N VAL A 177 2.27 -11.60 -10.48
CA VAL A 177 2.71 -11.42 -11.87
C VAL A 177 2.66 -9.93 -12.26
N PHE A 178 1.60 -9.22 -11.88
CA PHE A 178 1.48 -7.78 -12.12
C PHE A 178 2.63 -7.00 -11.47
N ASP A 179 2.86 -7.22 -10.17
CA ASP A 179 3.91 -6.55 -9.40
C ASP A 179 5.30 -6.86 -9.98
N PHE A 180 5.52 -8.11 -10.42
CA PHE A 180 6.76 -8.51 -11.07
C PHE A 180 6.98 -7.77 -12.39
N VAL A 181 5.95 -7.67 -13.24
CA VAL A 181 6.03 -6.94 -14.51
C VAL A 181 6.32 -5.45 -14.27
N VAL A 182 5.66 -4.83 -13.29
CA VAL A 182 5.92 -3.43 -12.91
C VAL A 182 7.35 -3.25 -12.41
N MET A 183 7.86 -4.20 -11.62
CA MET A 183 9.24 -4.18 -11.14
C MET A 183 10.24 -4.29 -12.29
N MET A 184 10.06 -5.27 -13.20
CA MET A 184 10.90 -5.43 -14.37
C MET A 184 10.88 -4.19 -15.28
N MET A 185 9.70 -3.61 -15.51
CA MET A 185 9.54 -2.36 -16.25
C MET A 185 10.31 -1.22 -15.59
N THR A 186 10.32 -1.14 -14.26
CA THR A 186 11.08 -0.14 -13.49
C THR A 186 12.59 -0.35 -13.65
N ILE A 187 13.08 -1.58 -13.52
CA ILE A 187 14.50 -1.93 -13.68
C ILE A 187 14.98 -1.59 -15.10
N VAL A 188 14.27 -2.04 -16.13
CA VAL A 188 14.59 -1.76 -17.55
C VAL A 188 14.59 -0.26 -17.81
N GLY A 189 13.62 0.48 -17.26
CA GLY A 189 13.56 1.92 -17.40
C GLY A 189 14.78 2.62 -16.80
N VAL A 190 15.23 2.17 -15.62
CA VAL A 190 16.40 2.74 -14.93
C VAL A 190 17.69 2.43 -15.68
N ILE A 191 17.86 1.20 -16.17
CA ILE A 191 19.03 0.82 -16.99
C ILE A 191 19.08 1.70 -18.25
N ARG A 192 17.93 1.94 -18.91
CA ARG A 192 17.83 2.74 -20.13
C ARG A 192 18.11 4.23 -19.92
N MET A 193 17.89 4.79 -18.73
CA MET A 193 18.13 6.21 -18.44
C MET A 193 19.62 6.60 -18.27
N ASN A 194 20.56 5.79 -18.77
CA ASN A 194 22.01 5.87 -18.54
C ASN A 194 22.41 5.57 -17.08
N GLY A 195 22.50 4.27 -16.78
CA GLY A 195 23.30 3.50 -15.80
C GLY A 195 24.05 4.09 -14.59
N GLY A 196 24.16 5.40 -14.38
CA GLY A 196 25.03 5.99 -13.34
C GLY A 196 24.35 6.96 -12.38
N SER A 197 23.08 7.33 -12.58
CA SER A 197 22.44 8.26 -11.65
C SER A 197 22.17 7.56 -10.33
N ARG A 198 22.85 7.99 -9.25
CA ARG A 198 22.65 7.52 -7.86
C ARG A 198 21.17 7.44 -7.48
N ILE A 199 20.34 8.36 -8.02
CA ILE A 199 18.89 8.37 -7.79
C ILE A 199 18.21 7.11 -8.35
N GLY A 200 18.60 6.67 -9.54
CA GLY A 200 18.07 5.46 -10.19
C GLY A 200 18.40 4.20 -9.41
N GLN A 201 19.62 4.09 -8.89
CA GLN A 201 20.03 2.96 -8.06
C GLN A 201 19.28 2.90 -6.73
N VAL A 202 19.11 4.05 -6.06
CA VAL A 202 18.29 4.14 -4.84
C VAL A 202 16.84 3.74 -5.15
N LEU A 203 16.29 4.21 -6.27
CA LEU A 203 14.95 3.85 -6.71
C LEU A 203 14.81 2.34 -6.96
N VAL A 204 15.77 1.69 -7.63
CA VAL A 204 15.69 0.24 -7.85
C VAL A 204 15.85 -0.53 -6.54
N LYS A 205 16.81 -0.16 -5.70
CA LYS A 205 17.07 -0.85 -4.42
C LYS A 205 15.84 -0.80 -3.50
N GLN A 206 15.27 0.39 -3.34
CA GLN A 206 14.04 0.59 -2.59
C GLN A 206 12.92 -0.26 -3.21
N GLY A 207 12.64 -0.07 -4.50
CA GLY A 207 11.60 -0.81 -5.23
C GLY A 207 11.71 -2.32 -5.03
N LEU A 208 12.90 -2.88 -5.23
CA LEU A 208 13.17 -4.32 -5.13
C LEU A 208 12.88 -4.86 -3.73
N GLN A 209 13.25 -4.11 -2.68
CA GLN A 209 12.98 -4.52 -1.30
C GLN A 209 11.47 -4.60 -1.03
N TYR A 210 10.69 -3.67 -1.58
CA TYR A 210 9.22 -3.72 -1.48
C TYR A 210 8.62 -4.89 -2.26
N PHE A 211 9.06 -5.07 -3.52
CA PHE A 211 8.59 -6.20 -4.32
C PHE A 211 8.89 -7.53 -3.65
N LEU A 212 10.07 -7.69 -3.05
CA LEU A 212 10.40 -8.92 -2.34
C LEU A 212 9.48 -9.13 -1.13
N ALA A 213 9.19 -8.08 -0.36
CA ALA A 213 8.26 -8.16 0.77
C ALA A 213 6.83 -8.52 0.34
N THR A 214 6.29 -7.86 -0.69
CA THR A 214 4.94 -8.15 -1.20
C THR A 214 4.87 -9.50 -1.91
N PHE A 215 5.92 -9.89 -2.63
CA PHE A 215 6.05 -11.20 -3.26
C PHE A 215 6.00 -12.32 -2.23
N LEU A 216 6.81 -12.24 -1.16
CA LEU A 216 6.89 -13.30 -0.15
C LEU A 216 5.55 -13.49 0.57
N ILE A 217 4.90 -12.39 0.97
CA ILE A 217 3.61 -12.50 1.68
C ILE A 217 2.48 -12.96 0.77
N ASN A 218 2.42 -12.48 -0.49
CA ASN A 218 1.41 -12.94 -1.45
C ASN A 218 1.65 -14.39 -1.88
N ALA A 219 2.91 -14.81 -2.04
CA ALA A 219 3.27 -16.18 -2.36
C ALA A 219 2.92 -17.14 -1.20
N LEU A 220 3.09 -16.70 0.05
CA LEU A 220 2.64 -17.44 1.23
C LEU A 220 1.12 -17.64 1.21
N VAL A 221 0.33 -16.59 0.96
CA VAL A 221 -1.13 -16.70 0.88
C VAL A 221 -1.55 -17.58 -0.29
N ALA A 222 -0.95 -17.42 -1.47
CA ALA A 222 -1.19 -18.27 -2.62
C ALA A 222 -0.85 -19.74 -2.33
N GLY A 223 0.25 -20.00 -1.63
CA GLY A 223 0.66 -21.35 -1.24
C GLY A 223 -0.33 -22.00 -0.27
N LEU A 224 -0.75 -21.27 0.77
CA LEU A 224 -1.73 -21.77 1.75
C LEU A 224 -3.10 -22.04 1.10
N THR A 225 -3.55 -21.16 0.21
CA THR A 225 -4.82 -21.31 -0.52
C THR A 225 -4.76 -22.49 -1.50
N LEU A 226 -3.64 -22.71 -2.19
CA LEU A 226 -3.44 -23.88 -3.07
C LEU A 226 -3.37 -25.19 -2.29
N ALA A 227 -2.77 -25.19 -1.09
CA ALA A 227 -2.71 -26.37 -0.23
C ALA A 227 -4.10 -26.81 0.26
N ASN A 228 -5.09 -25.91 0.28
CA ASN A 228 -6.49 -26.18 0.60
C ASN A 228 -6.68 -27.00 1.89
N LEU A 229 -5.95 -26.61 2.95
CA LEU A 229 -6.00 -27.30 4.25
C LEU A 229 -7.33 -27.04 4.97
N ASN A 230 -7.71 -25.77 5.05
CA ASN A 230 -8.91 -25.26 5.70
C ASN A 230 -9.17 -23.81 5.24
N PRO A 231 -10.42 -23.37 5.04
CA PRO A 231 -10.75 -21.97 4.76
C PRO A 231 -10.02 -20.96 5.66
N VAL A 232 -9.99 -21.18 6.98
CA VAL A 232 -9.35 -20.24 7.92
C VAL A 232 -7.85 -20.11 7.66
N MET A 233 -7.15 -21.23 7.42
CA MET A 233 -5.72 -21.23 7.13
C MET A 233 -5.40 -20.64 5.75
N SER A 234 -6.29 -20.80 4.78
CA SER A 234 -6.17 -20.15 3.47
C SER A 234 -6.25 -18.62 3.58
N LEU A 235 -7.06 -18.10 4.50
CA LEU A 235 -7.27 -16.66 4.71
C LEU A 235 -6.36 -16.02 5.76
N ILE A 236 -5.64 -16.81 6.58
CA ILE A 236 -4.87 -16.27 7.72
C ILE A 236 -3.84 -15.21 7.31
N GLY A 237 -3.24 -15.36 6.12
CA GLY A 237 -2.26 -14.42 5.59
C GLY A 237 -2.86 -13.24 4.82
N ALA A 238 -4.18 -13.21 4.60
CA ALA A 238 -4.83 -12.18 3.80
C ALA A 238 -4.72 -10.79 4.44
N ILE A 239 -5.04 -10.68 5.74
CA ILE A 239 -4.93 -9.42 6.50
C ILE A 239 -3.47 -8.93 6.55
N PRO A 240 -2.47 -9.76 6.96
CA PRO A 240 -1.06 -9.38 6.89
C PRO A 240 -0.61 -8.92 5.51
N SER A 241 -1.03 -9.63 4.45
CA SER A 241 -0.67 -9.27 3.09
C SER A 241 -1.18 -7.87 2.73
N ALA A 242 -2.45 -7.59 3.02
CA ALA A 242 -3.04 -6.26 2.80
C ALA A 242 -2.26 -5.17 3.54
N THR A 243 -1.99 -5.39 4.83
CA THR A 243 -1.24 -4.45 5.68
C THR A 243 0.14 -4.17 5.09
N VAL A 244 0.89 -5.22 4.75
CA VAL A 244 2.23 -5.08 4.17
C VAL A 244 2.17 -4.36 2.83
N CYS A 245 1.22 -4.70 1.95
CA CYS A 245 1.07 -4.06 0.63
C CYS A 245 0.78 -2.56 0.74
N VAL A 246 -0.15 -2.16 1.60
CA VAL A 246 -0.49 -0.73 1.81
C VAL A 246 0.68 0.01 2.46
N MET A 247 1.25 -0.53 3.54
CA MET A 247 2.38 0.13 4.22
C MET A 247 3.57 0.30 3.29
N CYS A 248 3.92 -0.75 2.52
CA CYS A 248 5.05 -0.69 1.59
C CYS A 248 4.81 0.33 0.47
N SER A 249 3.64 0.29 -0.18
CA SER A 249 3.32 1.21 -1.28
C SER A 249 3.21 2.67 -0.83
N THR A 250 2.60 2.92 0.34
CA THR A 250 2.44 4.27 0.90
C THR A 250 3.76 4.84 1.41
N ARG A 251 4.58 4.08 2.16
CA ARG A 251 5.92 4.52 2.59
C ARG A 251 6.80 4.84 1.40
N LEU A 252 6.77 3.98 0.38
CA LEU A 252 7.53 4.20 -0.83
C LEU A 252 7.13 5.50 -1.52
N TYR A 253 5.84 5.78 -1.60
CA TYR A 253 5.32 7.03 -2.12
C TYR A 253 5.78 8.26 -1.30
N VAL A 254 5.74 8.18 0.03
CA VAL A 254 6.19 9.26 0.92
C VAL A 254 7.68 9.55 0.71
N HIS A 255 8.52 8.52 0.74
CA HIS A 255 9.97 8.67 0.51
C HIS A 255 10.29 9.33 -0.84
N LEU A 256 9.62 8.88 -1.91
CA LEU A 256 9.71 9.51 -3.23
C LEU A 256 9.31 10.98 -3.21
N ALA A 257 8.21 11.31 -2.52
CA ALA A 257 7.69 12.66 -2.46
C ALA A 257 8.60 13.60 -1.66
N GLU A 258 9.30 13.08 -0.65
CA GLU A 258 10.27 13.83 0.17
C GLU A 258 11.59 14.05 -0.55
N GLU A 259 12.14 13.02 -1.21
CA GLU A 259 13.35 13.14 -2.04
C GLU A 259 13.15 14.10 -3.23
N ALA A 260 11.91 14.27 -3.69
CA ALA A 260 11.56 15.20 -4.76
C ALA A 260 11.38 16.66 -4.30
N LYS A 261 11.37 16.95 -2.98
CA LYS A 261 11.26 18.34 -2.50
C LYS A 261 12.59 19.06 -2.76
N PRO A 262 12.58 20.26 -3.40
CA PRO A 262 13.79 21.06 -3.52
C PRO A 262 14.26 21.47 -2.12
N LYS A 263 15.49 21.08 -1.74
CA LYS A 263 16.12 21.54 -0.50
C LYS A 263 16.36 23.05 -0.62
N LEU A 264 15.89 23.80 0.39
CA LEU A 264 15.96 25.26 0.44
C LEU A 264 17.34 25.78 0.90
N ASP A 265 18.23 24.87 1.31
CA ASP A 265 19.60 25.21 1.62
C ASP A 265 20.35 25.50 0.32
N GLY A 266 20.64 26.78 0.11
CA GLY A 266 21.36 27.37 -1.03
C GLY A 266 22.81 26.90 -1.15
N VAL A 267 23.04 25.61 -1.28
CA VAL A 267 24.28 25.09 -1.83
C VAL A 267 24.23 25.37 -3.32
N ASN A 268 25.00 26.37 -3.73
CA ASN A 268 25.25 26.75 -5.11
C ASN A 268 25.31 25.51 -6.01
N SER A 269 24.39 25.45 -6.97
CA SER A 269 24.29 24.41 -8.02
C SER A 269 25.60 24.22 -8.80
N SER A 270 26.58 25.11 -8.65
CA SER A 270 27.92 25.03 -9.22
C SER A 270 28.87 24.06 -8.49
N GLN A 271 28.65 23.71 -7.21
CA GLN A 271 29.51 22.72 -6.51
C GLN A 271 28.97 21.28 -6.56
N LEU A 272 27.68 21.08 -6.89
CA LEU A 272 27.15 19.76 -7.27
C LEU A 272 27.21 19.48 -8.78
N GLY A 273 27.69 20.47 -9.56
CA GLY A 273 27.80 20.41 -11.03
C GLY A 273 28.85 19.44 -11.57
N SER A 274 29.77 18.93 -10.76
CA SER A 274 30.80 17.97 -11.21
C SER A 274 30.41 16.50 -10.99
N SER A 275 29.27 16.18 -10.35
CA SER A 275 28.88 14.78 -10.12
C SER A 275 27.38 14.45 -10.30
N PHE A 276 26.51 15.44 -10.53
CA PHE A 276 25.07 15.20 -10.74
C PHE A 276 24.49 15.89 -12.00
N SER A 277 25.27 15.97 -13.08
CA SER A 277 24.76 16.32 -14.42
C SER A 277 24.06 15.11 -15.06
N GLY A 278 23.00 14.64 -14.41
CA GLY A 278 22.17 13.54 -14.88
C GLY A 278 20.74 14.01 -15.08
N SER A 279 20.33 14.12 -16.35
CA SER A 279 18.99 14.50 -16.82
C SER A 279 17.81 13.87 -16.04
N GLY A 280 17.99 12.73 -15.39
CA GLY A 280 16.96 11.99 -14.65
C GLY A 280 16.38 12.71 -13.41
N ALA A 281 17.22 13.30 -12.55
CA ALA A 281 16.73 13.95 -11.31
C ALA A 281 15.90 15.20 -11.62
N GLU A 282 16.36 16.02 -12.57
CA GLU A 282 15.63 17.18 -13.05
C GLU A 282 14.32 16.76 -13.75
N LYS A 283 14.27 15.59 -14.39
CA LYS A 283 13.05 15.05 -15.02
C LYS A 283 12.02 14.53 -14.01
N ILE A 284 12.45 13.86 -12.94
CA ILE A 284 11.57 13.44 -11.84
C ILE A 284 11.04 14.68 -11.12
N ALA A 285 11.92 15.63 -10.81
CA ALA A 285 11.54 16.93 -10.27
C ALA A 285 10.59 17.66 -11.23
N ARG A 286 10.83 17.62 -12.55
CA ARG A 286 9.91 18.15 -13.57
C ARG A 286 8.59 17.40 -13.62
N PHE A 287 8.52 16.08 -13.44
CA PHE A 287 7.22 15.39 -13.33
C PHE A 287 6.43 15.88 -12.11
N PHE A 288 7.12 16.08 -10.99
CA PHE A 288 6.53 16.68 -9.80
C PHE A 288 6.23 18.19 -9.97
N LYS A 289 6.95 18.91 -10.84
CA LYS A 289 6.79 20.36 -11.09
C LYS A 289 5.83 20.69 -12.25
N ARG A 290 5.64 19.81 -13.24
CA ARG A 290 4.95 20.09 -14.51
C ARG A 290 3.42 20.01 -14.42
N SER A 291 2.84 19.72 -13.25
CA SER A 291 1.41 19.98 -13.02
C SER A 291 1.11 21.44 -12.69
N SER A 292 2.13 22.31 -12.61
CA SER A 292 2.01 23.74 -12.28
C SER A 292 2.02 24.64 -13.53
N HIS A 293 1.18 24.36 -14.52
CA HIS A 293 0.90 25.37 -15.56
C HIS A 293 -0.61 25.48 -15.78
N LYS A 294 -1.25 26.38 -15.03
CA LYS A 294 -2.32 27.20 -15.59
C LYS A 294 -1.74 28.60 -15.84
N PRO A 295 -1.95 29.19 -17.03
CA PRO A 295 -1.56 30.55 -17.30
C PRO A 295 -2.69 31.46 -16.80
N ASN A 296 -2.52 32.08 -15.65
CA ASN A 296 -3.30 33.27 -15.29
C ASN A 296 -2.31 34.36 -14.87
N GLN A 297 -1.51 34.82 -15.82
CA GLN A 297 -1.06 36.21 -15.81
C GLN A 297 -2.12 37.03 -16.56
N ALA A 298 -3.19 37.39 -15.85
CA ALA A 298 -3.95 38.56 -16.23
C ALA A 298 -3.17 39.76 -15.68
N HIS A 299 -2.56 40.53 -16.58
CA HIS A 299 -2.07 41.87 -16.27
C HIS A 299 -3.25 42.75 -15.82
N PRO A 300 -3.22 43.37 -14.64
CA PRO A 300 -4.13 44.48 -14.34
C PRO A 300 -3.52 45.74 -14.97
N SER A 301 -3.95 46.07 -16.18
CA SER A 301 -3.76 47.41 -16.73
C SER A 301 -4.71 48.34 -15.99
N TYR A 302 -4.16 49.16 -15.09
CA TYR A 302 -4.87 50.31 -14.53
C TYR A 302 -5.08 51.34 -15.64
N ALA A 303 -6.27 51.34 -16.24
CA ALA A 303 -6.74 52.45 -17.05
C ALA A 303 -7.51 53.43 -16.15
N LEU A 304 -6.86 54.55 -15.81
CA LEU A 304 -7.55 55.73 -15.32
C LEU A 304 -8.38 56.32 -16.46
N GLY A 305 -9.69 56.38 -16.26
CA GLY A 305 -10.59 57.16 -17.10
C GLY A 305 -10.40 58.65 -16.83
N ALA A 306 -10.05 59.40 -17.87
CA ALA A 306 -10.28 60.83 -17.95
C ALA A 306 -10.92 61.14 -19.30
N THR A 307 -12.21 61.42 -19.25
CA THR A 307 -13.00 61.99 -20.34
C THR A 307 -12.59 63.45 -20.56
N SER A 308 -12.13 63.79 -21.76
CA SER A 308 -12.33 65.13 -22.32
C SER A 308 -12.39 65.09 -23.84
N ILE A 309 -13.43 65.76 -24.32
CA ILE A 309 -13.93 65.93 -25.68
C ILE A 309 -13.06 66.95 -26.45
N ASN A 310 -12.63 66.66 -27.69
CA ASN A 310 -12.90 67.44 -28.93
C ASN A 310 -11.92 67.22 -30.10
N THR A 311 -12.52 67.11 -31.30
CA THR A 311 -12.12 67.59 -32.65
C THR A 311 -10.85 67.08 -33.37
N LEU A 312 -11.11 66.32 -34.44
CA LEU A 312 -10.79 66.60 -35.86
C LEU A 312 -9.35 67.02 -36.23
N SER A 313 -8.60 66.14 -36.93
CA SER A 313 -7.79 66.50 -38.10
C SER A 313 -7.14 65.28 -38.77
N THR A 314 -6.88 65.48 -40.06
CA THR A 314 -6.54 64.58 -41.16
C THR A 314 -5.01 64.44 -41.34
N CYS A 315 -4.60 63.56 -42.27
CA CYS A 315 -3.34 63.56 -43.08
C CYS A 315 -2.21 62.62 -42.59
N THR A 316 -1.90 61.52 -43.30
CA THR A 316 -0.95 61.28 -44.44
C THR A 316 0.48 60.88 -44.04
N ASN A 317 0.99 59.82 -44.69
CA ASN A 317 2.36 59.48 -45.10
C ASN A 317 3.54 59.65 -44.10
N ASP A 318 4.40 58.63 -43.95
CA ASP A 318 5.56 58.45 -44.82
C ASP A 318 6.44 57.25 -44.41
N MET A 319 7.17 56.73 -45.41
CA MET A 319 8.27 55.78 -45.27
C MET A 319 9.49 56.44 -44.62
N ASN A 320 10.34 55.69 -43.89
CA ASN A 320 11.73 55.56 -44.31
C ASN A 320 12.59 54.54 -43.57
N LEU A 321 13.54 54.06 -44.37
CA LEU A 321 14.71 53.21 -44.18
C LEU A 321 15.75 53.81 -43.19
N SER A 322 16.54 52.97 -42.51
CA SER A 322 17.99 53.24 -42.33
C SER A 322 18.78 51.99 -41.86
N TYR A 323 19.92 51.80 -42.54
CA TYR A 323 21.09 50.95 -42.26
C TYR A 323 21.74 51.29 -40.88
N THR A 324 22.75 50.63 -40.29
CA THR A 324 24.03 50.06 -40.81
C THR A 324 24.83 49.40 -39.64
N VAL A 325 25.47 48.25 -39.90
CA VAL A 325 26.94 47.96 -39.80
C VAL A 325 27.75 48.00 -38.47
N LYS A 326 28.68 46.99 -38.40
CA LYS A 326 30.04 46.88 -37.78
C LYS A 326 30.15 46.11 -36.45
N ASN A 327 30.68 44.87 -36.43
CA ASN A 327 32.08 44.38 -36.52
C ASN A 327 33.02 44.80 -35.38
N GLY A 328 33.64 43.81 -34.71
CA GLY A 328 34.76 44.01 -33.79
C GLY A 328 35.17 42.76 -33.00
N SER A 329 36.08 41.99 -33.57
CA SER A 329 36.87 40.90 -32.97
C SER A 329 38.05 41.41 -32.12
N HIS A 330 38.52 40.66 -31.11
CA HIS A 330 39.92 40.44 -30.62
C HIS A 330 39.84 39.60 -29.32
N SER A 331 40.27 38.33 -29.26
CA SER A 331 41.63 37.73 -29.16
C SER A 331 42.10 37.49 -27.70
N PRO A 332 42.80 36.38 -27.39
CA PRO A 332 42.90 35.77 -26.05
C PRO A 332 44.29 35.96 -25.39
N VAL A 333 44.40 35.73 -24.07
CA VAL A 333 45.69 35.57 -23.37
C VAL A 333 45.59 34.51 -22.26
N ASP A 334 46.53 33.57 -22.33
CA ASP A 334 46.90 32.55 -21.35
C ASP A 334 47.50 33.13 -20.06
N ALA A 335 47.31 32.43 -18.93
CA ALA A 335 48.32 32.38 -17.87
C ALA A 335 48.18 31.11 -17.00
N LYS A 336 49.22 30.27 -17.05
CA LYS A 336 49.56 29.26 -16.04
C LYS A 336 50.08 29.94 -14.77
N SER A 337 49.75 29.40 -13.60
CA SER A 337 50.66 29.45 -12.44
C SER A 337 50.59 28.17 -11.60
N PHE A 338 51.77 27.76 -11.15
CA PHE A 338 52.12 26.69 -10.23
C PHE A 338 52.10 27.22 -8.77
N ALA A 339 51.85 26.34 -7.79
CA ALA A 339 52.41 26.30 -6.41
C ALA A 339 51.45 25.49 -5.49
N THR A 340 51.76 24.25 -5.08
CA THR A 340 52.50 23.81 -3.86
C THR A 340 51.81 24.05 -2.51
N GLY A 341 51.45 22.93 -1.85
CA GLY A 341 51.84 22.61 -0.46
C GLY A 341 50.96 23.11 0.70
N SER A 342 50.44 22.14 1.49
CA SER A 342 50.20 22.09 2.96
C SER A 342 49.03 21.11 3.19
N HIS A 343 49.18 19.88 3.69
CA HIS A 343 49.57 19.44 5.04
C HIS A 343 48.76 20.14 6.15
N ASP A 344 48.20 19.31 7.06
CA ASP A 344 47.20 19.58 8.11
C ASP A 344 45.76 19.31 7.58
N ASP A 345 44.99 18.29 7.99
CA ASP A 345 44.67 17.87 9.35
C ASP A 345 44.50 16.34 9.46
N LEU A 346 45.24 15.74 10.39
CA LEU A 346 45.14 14.32 10.77
C LEU A 346 45.04 14.27 12.29
N GLU A 347 43.95 14.78 12.87
CA GLU A 347 43.71 14.70 14.32
C GLU A 347 42.23 14.94 14.69
N ALA A 348 41.41 13.89 14.65
CA ALA A 348 40.15 13.83 15.39
C ALA A 348 39.63 12.38 15.46
N GLN A 349 40.43 11.47 16.01
CA GLN A 349 40.01 10.11 16.30
C GLN A 349 40.38 9.79 17.75
N GLN A 350 39.61 10.28 18.72
CA GLN A 350 39.58 9.67 20.05
C GLN A 350 38.42 10.15 20.94
N ARG A 351 37.81 9.14 21.59
CA ARG A 351 37.01 9.17 22.84
C ARG A 351 35.50 9.37 22.71
N GLY A 352 34.80 8.24 22.76
CA GLY A 352 33.41 8.13 23.17
C GLY A 352 33.09 6.70 23.63
N HIS A 353 33.69 6.25 24.73
CA HIS A 353 33.25 5.04 25.43
C HIS A 353 31.83 5.26 25.95
N LYS A 354 30.85 4.55 25.36
CA LYS A 354 29.50 4.46 25.91
C LYS A 354 29.48 3.32 26.94
N PRO A 355 29.01 3.54 28.18
CA PRO A 355 28.85 2.46 29.15
C PRO A 355 27.79 1.49 28.65
N PHE A 356 28.14 0.21 28.59
CA PHE A 356 27.19 -0.89 28.43
C PHE A 356 26.41 -1.04 29.74
N VAL A 357 25.12 -0.74 29.72
CA VAL A 357 24.18 -1.09 30.79
C VAL A 357 23.68 -2.50 30.46
N ASN A 358 24.16 -3.48 31.22
CA ASN A 358 23.63 -4.84 31.18
C ASN A 358 22.30 -4.86 31.96
N ILE A 359 21.19 -4.90 31.24
CA ILE A 359 19.87 -5.15 31.82
C ILE A 359 19.72 -6.67 31.88
N VAL A 360 19.87 -7.23 33.07
CA VAL A 360 19.52 -8.63 33.37
C VAL A 360 18.02 -8.66 33.63
N GLU A 361 17.26 -9.18 32.67
CA GLU A 361 15.82 -9.35 32.78
C GLU A 361 15.54 -10.69 33.51
N GLU A 362 15.27 -10.63 34.81
CA GLU A 362 14.75 -11.78 35.56
C GLU A 362 13.29 -12.05 35.15
N LYS A 363 13.10 -13.03 34.27
CA LYS A 363 11.77 -13.49 33.86
C LYS A 363 11.19 -14.41 34.92
N MET A 364 10.40 -13.85 35.83
CA MET A 364 9.64 -14.63 36.80
C MET A 364 8.47 -15.32 36.07
N VAL A 365 8.60 -16.63 35.85
CA VAL A 365 7.52 -17.46 35.29
C VAL A 365 6.54 -17.78 36.42
N VAL A 366 5.51 -16.94 36.56
CA VAL A 366 4.36 -17.26 37.40
C VAL A 366 3.53 -18.32 36.65
N ARG A 367 3.52 -19.53 37.20
CA ARG A 367 2.71 -20.64 36.71
C ARG A 367 1.29 -20.43 37.26
N GLU A 368 0.42 -19.81 36.47
CA GLU A 368 -1.00 -19.76 36.83
C GLU A 368 -1.59 -21.17 36.72
N GLU A 369 -2.17 -21.65 37.82
CA GLU A 369 -2.91 -22.90 37.83
C GLU A 369 -4.16 -22.77 36.96
N MET A 370 -4.43 -23.83 36.20
CA MET A 370 -5.52 -23.86 35.22
C MET A 370 -6.86 -23.67 35.95
N PRO A 371 -7.74 -22.75 35.50
CA PRO A 371 -9.02 -22.49 36.16
C PRO A 371 -9.89 -23.76 36.25
N GLU A 372 -10.42 -24.04 37.45
CA GLU A 372 -11.17 -25.28 37.75
C GLU A 372 -12.38 -25.53 36.83
N HIS A 373 -12.93 -24.49 36.19
CA HIS A 373 -14.06 -24.64 35.26
C HIS A 373 -13.69 -25.31 33.91
N LEU A 374 -12.39 -25.52 33.62
CA LEU A 374 -11.93 -26.22 32.43
C LEU A 374 -11.64 -27.71 32.66
N VAL A 375 -11.64 -28.18 33.91
CA VAL A 375 -11.33 -29.59 34.25
C VAL A 375 -12.53 -30.52 33.98
N GLY A 376 -13.75 -30.00 33.97
CA GLY A 376 -14.98 -30.80 33.83
C GLY A 376 -15.35 -31.23 32.41
N VAL A 377 -14.91 -30.53 31.37
CA VAL A 377 -15.43 -30.74 30.00
C VAL A 377 -14.75 -31.90 29.25
N LEU A 378 -13.59 -32.38 29.72
CA LEU A 378 -12.83 -33.44 29.06
C LEU A 378 -13.06 -34.85 29.64
N SER A 379 -13.86 -35.01 30.70
CA SER A 379 -14.09 -36.32 31.34
C SER A 379 -15.41 -36.99 30.98
N GLU A 380 -16.34 -36.31 30.30
CA GLU A 380 -17.71 -36.83 30.10
C GLU A 380 -17.95 -37.55 28.76
N HIS A 381 -16.89 -38.03 28.09
CA HIS A 381 -17.04 -38.72 26.80
C HIS A 381 -16.31 -40.06 26.69
N ARG A 382 -16.11 -40.76 27.82
CA ARG A 382 -15.44 -42.07 27.83
C ARG A 382 -16.24 -43.24 28.40
N ASP A 383 -17.55 -43.12 28.61
CA ASP A 383 -18.38 -44.25 29.04
C ASP A 383 -19.68 -44.36 28.23
N GLN A 384 -19.57 -44.76 26.96
CA GLN A 384 -20.71 -45.38 26.26
C GLN A 384 -20.23 -46.29 25.14
N SER A 385 -19.65 -47.43 25.49
CA SER A 385 -19.35 -48.50 24.54
C SER A 385 -19.51 -49.87 25.20
N THR A 386 -20.75 -50.30 25.40
CA THR A 386 -21.18 -51.71 25.40
C THR A 386 -22.70 -51.74 25.49
N ASP A 387 -23.36 -51.93 24.36
CA ASP A 387 -24.36 -52.99 24.27
C ASP A 387 -24.67 -53.33 22.81
N LEU A 388 -24.27 -54.54 22.44
CA LEU A 388 -24.50 -55.19 21.17
C LEU A 388 -25.80 -55.98 21.35
N GLY A 389 -26.90 -55.51 20.78
CA GLY A 389 -28.21 -56.16 20.88
C GLY A 389 -28.93 -56.14 19.53
N ASP A 390 -29.01 -57.30 18.91
CA ASP A 390 -29.79 -57.63 17.73
C ASP A 390 -31.26 -57.16 17.85
N HIS A 391 -31.81 -56.49 16.82
CA HIS A 391 -33.07 -56.90 16.17
C HIS A 391 -33.50 -55.95 15.01
N PRO A 392 -34.31 -56.44 14.04
CA PRO A 392 -34.47 -55.85 12.71
C PRO A 392 -35.77 -55.02 12.51
N TYR A 393 -35.71 -54.12 11.52
CA TYR A 393 -36.78 -53.47 10.73
C TYR A 393 -38.12 -53.11 11.41
N VAL A 394 -38.38 -51.81 11.59
CA VAL A 394 -39.71 -51.20 11.35
C VAL A 394 -39.55 -49.75 10.85
N THR A 395 -40.01 -49.52 9.62
CA THR A 395 -40.37 -48.21 9.06
C THR A 395 -41.64 -47.67 9.72
N ASN A 396 -41.66 -46.41 10.18
CA ASN A 396 -42.81 -45.51 10.04
C ASN A 396 -42.49 -44.08 10.51
N GLY A 397 -43.01 -43.11 9.75
CA GLY A 397 -42.73 -41.69 9.93
C GLY A 397 -43.33 -41.06 11.18
N VAL A 398 -42.70 -39.99 11.63
CA VAL A 398 -43.21 -39.14 12.71
C VAL A 398 -43.18 -37.68 12.26
N LYS A 399 -44.38 -37.12 12.12
CA LYS A 399 -44.67 -35.69 12.10
C LYS A 399 -44.35 -35.09 13.46
N GLY A 400 -43.42 -34.14 13.51
CA GLY A 400 -43.10 -33.35 14.70
C GLY A 400 -43.87 -32.03 14.73
N HIS A 401 -44.85 -31.95 15.61
CA HIS A 401 -45.60 -30.77 16.01
C HIS A 401 -44.68 -29.76 16.73
N PHE A 402 -44.67 -28.50 16.30
CA PHE A 402 -44.12 -27.39 17.12
C PHE A 402 -45.25 -26.73 17.92
N PRO A 403 -45.13 -26.57 19.25
CA PRO A 403 -46.05 -25.77 20.03
C PRO A 403 -45.69 -24.28 19.95
N ARG A 404 -46.72 -23.47 19.73
CA ARG A 404 -46.71 -22.01 19.95
C ARG A 404 -46.43 -21.71 21.41
N LEU A 405 -45.47 -20.83 21.69
CA LEU A 405 -45.40 -20.10 22.96
C LEU A 405 -45.86 -18.66 22.73
N SER A 406 -46.96 -18.32 23.40
CA SER A 406 -47.51 -16.98 23.49
C SER A 406 -47.00 -16.27 24.74
N LYS A 407 -46.74 -14.97 24.60
CA LYS A 407 -46.90 -13.89 25.59
C LYS A 407 -46.27 -14.08 26.98
N SER A 408 -45.30 -13.20 27.27
CA SER A 408 -45.37 -12.24 28.37
C SER A 408 -44.67 -10.96 27.95
#